data_AF-A0A0F9DZV9-F1
#
_entry.id   AF-A0A0F9DZV9-F1
#
_cell.length_a   1.000
_cell.length_b   1.000
_cell.length_c   1.000
_cell.angle_alpha   90.00
_cell.angle_beta   90.00
_cell.angle_gamma   90.00
#
_symmetry.space_group_name_H-M   'P 1'
#
loop_
_entity.id
_entity.type
_entity.pdbx_description
1 polymer ?
#
loop_
_entity_poly.entity_id
_entity_poly.type
_entity_poly.pdbx_seq_one_letter_code
_entity_poly.pdbx_strand_id
1 'polypeptide(L)'
;MAAGELSPKVWGRFDLKLYQNGLEIMENFIAEIQGNARFRTGTKFIHHTRLNQKGVLLPFQFNDTQAYILEFTDGYIRFYRNGGIIQESDVTITGATTNNPVVITSVAHGYSNGDEVTITGVVGTTELNGKTYLVANKAPDTFELTDIDGNNIDGTGFTAYTSGGVSAKTYEITTPYAVTDLYQLRYAQNADVLYITNRGYDIKKLTRTDHNAWTLSSFSRTADKFPAKTITGATVANPVVITSVAHGYS
;
A
#
# COMPACT_ATOMS: atom_id res chain seq x y z
N MET A 1 25.83 30.20 9.48
CA MET A 1 26.15 29.01 8.67
C MET A 1 25.12 28.86 7.55
N ALA A 2 25.30 29.54 6.43
CA ALA A 2 24.36 29.47 5.29
C ALA A 2 24.71 28.34 4.31
N ALA A 3 25.68 27.49 4.63
CA ALA A 3 26.09 26.35 3.81
C ALA A 3 25.84 25.03 4.54
N GLY A 4 25.45 23.99 3.79
CA GLY A 4 25.23 22.64 4.31
C GLY A 4 26.52 21.83 4.39
N GLU A 5 26.40 20.53 4.14
CA GLU A 5 27.56 19.62 4.08
C GLU A 5 28.49 19.97 2.91
N LEU A 6 29.79 20.08 3.20
CA LEU A 6 30.81 20.36 2.22
C LEU A 6 31.18 19.08 1.46
N SER A 7 31.18 19.15 0.13
CA SER A 7 31.65 18.05 -0.70
C SER A 7 33.11 17.72 -0.39
N PRO A 8 33.51 16.43 -0.40
CA PRO A 8 34.89 16.01 -0.17
C PRO A 8 35.96 16.69 -1.04
N LYS A 9 35.56 17.18 -2.23
CA LYS A 9 36.45 17.91 -3.14
C LYS A 9 36.84 19.31 -2.65
N VAL A 10 36.13 19.84 -1.65
CA VAL A 10 36.31 21.19 -1.10
C VAL A 10 37.12 21.19 0.20
N TRP A 11 37.42 20.00 0.76
CA TRP A 11 38.11 19.86 2.06
C TRP A 11 39.48 20.53 2.16
N GLY A 12 40.19 20.72 1.03
CA GLY A 12 41.48 21.41 1.00
C GLY A 12 41.42 22.91 0.68
N ARG A 13 40.26 23.46 0.33
CA ARG A 13 40.08 24.84 -0.15
C ARG A 13 39.61 25.76 0.99
N PHE A 14 40.43 25.88 2.02
CA PHE A 14 40.19 26.76 3.18
C PHE A 14 40.07 28.26 2.82
N ASP A 15 40.51 28.62 1.61
CA ASP A 15 40.39 29.96 1.02
C ASP A 15 38.95 30.33 0.63
N LEU A 16 38.08 29.34 0.39
CA LEU A 16 36.71 29.60 -0.02
C LEU A 16 35.85 30.06 1.16
N LYS A 17 35.11 31.16 0.98
CA LYS A 17 34.12 31.63 1.97
C LYS A 17 33.05 30.58 2.31
N LEU A 18 32.80 29.63 1.39
CA LEU A 18 31.91 28.49 1.62
C LEU A 18 32.46 27.53 2.67
N TYR A 19 33.78 27.30 2.67
CA TYR A 19 34.45 26.40 3.61
C TYR A 19 34.28 26.86 5.06
N GLN A 20 34.34 28.18 5.29
CA GLN A 20 34.16 28.78 6.62
C GLN A 20 32.70 28.74 7.12
N ASN A 21 31.74 28.45 6.24
CA ASN A 21 30.30 28.57 6.52
C ASN A 21 29.53 27.25 6.46
N GLY A 22 30.20 26.15 6.06
CA GLY A 22 29.62 24.81 5.91
C GLY A 22 30.16 23.82 6.94
N LEU A 23 29.58 22.63 6.97
CA LEU A 23 29.97 21.55 7.88
C LEU A 23 30.66 20.43 7.10
N GLU A 24 31.62 19.75 7.71
CA GLU A 24 32.26 18.58 7.08
C GLU A 24 31.27 17.40 6.95
N ILE A 25 30.42 17.21 7.96
CA ILE A 25 29.38 16.18 8.03
C ILE A 25 28.12 16.82 8.61
N MET A 26 26.96 16.61 7.98
CA MET A 26 25.66 17.12 8.46
C MET A 26 24.60 16.02 8.46
N GLU A 27 24.48 15.30 9.57
CA GLU A 27 23.52 14.20 9.71
C GLU A 27 22.22 14.64 10.38
N ASN A 28 21.07 14.33 9.78
CA ASN A 28 19.74 14.60 10.35
C ASN A 28 19.46 16.08 10.69
N PHE A 29 20.11 17.01 9.99
CA PHE A 29 19.79 18.43 10.04
C PHE A 29 19.34 18.96 8.67
N ILE A 30 18.60 20.06 8.68
CA ILE A 30 18.26 20.87 7.51
C ILE A 30 18.96 22.22 7.69
N ALA A 31 19.86 22.56 6.77
CA ALA A 31 20.50 23.87 6.72
C ALA A 31 19.48 24.91 6.26
N GLU A 32 19.26 25.96 7.05
CA GLU A 32 18.41 27.08 6.66
C GLU A 32 19.24 28.17 6.01
N ILE A 33 18.61 28.87 5.05
CA ILE A 33 19.24 29.96 4.31
C ILE A 33 19.63 31.11 5.26
N GLN A 34 18.93 31.25 6.40
CA GLN A 34 19.17 32.29 7.41
C GLN A 34 20.41 32.02 8.29
N GLY A 35 21.02 30.85 8.18
CA GLY A 35 22.33 30.59 8.78
C GLY A 35 22.33 29.65 9.99
N ASN A 36 21.17 29.19 10.43
CA ASN A 36 20.97 28.16 11.45
C ASN A 36 20.78 26.77 10.80
N ALA A 37 21.08 25.72 11.54
CA ALA A 37 20.66 24.37 11.22
C ALA A 37 19.50 23.99 12.16
N ARG A 38 18.44 23.40 11.61
CA ARG A 38 17.38 22.79 12.43
C ARG A 38 17.45 21.27 12.31
N PHE A 39 17.02 20.56 13.35
CA PHE A 39 16.84 19.12 13.24
C PHE A 39 15.85 18.78 12.12
N ARG A 40 16.13 17.70 11.39
CA ARG A 40 15.17 17.12 10.46
C ARG A 40 13.94 16.71 11.25
N THR A 41 12.75 17.01 10.71
CA THR A 41 11.51 16.53 11.29
C THR A 41 11.56 15.00 11.43
N GLY A 42 11.17 14.50 12.60
CA GLY A 42 11.18 13.07 12.88
C GLY A 42 10.26 12.29 11.94
N THR A 43 10.48 10.98 11.87
CA THR A 43 9.57 10.05 11.21
C THR A 43 8.52 9.59 12.20
N LYS A 44 7.27 9.47 11.75
CA LYS A 44 6.18 8.86 12.51
C LYS A 44 5.99 7.44 12.00
N PHE A 45 5.97 6.46 12.91
CA PHE A 45 5.52 5.12 12.57
C PHE A 45 4.02 5.14 12.26
N ILE A 46 3.64 4.65 11.08
CA ILE A 46 2.24 4.61 10.65
C ILE A 46 1.69 3.20 10.78
N HIS A 47 2.33 2.22 10.14
CA HIS A 47 1.90 0.83 10.13
C HIS A 47 3.06 -0.08 9.71
N HIS A 48 2.99 -1.36 10.07
CA HIS A 48 3.83 -2.39 9.48
C HIS A 48 3.34 -2.75 8.07
N THR A 49 4.20 -3.30 7.22
CA THR A 49 3.74 -3.89 5.96
C THR A 49 2.86 -5.10 6.21
N ARG A 50 2.04 -5.50 5.24
CA ARG A 50 1.19 -6.70 5.35
C ARG A 50 1.94 -7.90 5.89
N LEU A 51 1.53 -8.42 7.06
CA LEU A 51 2.21 -9.55 7.73
C LEU A 51 3.73 -9.37 7.91
N ASN A 52 4.18 -8.13 8.06
CA ASN A 52 5.59 -7.77 8.14
C ASN A 52 6.44 -8.26 6.94
N GLN A 53 5.80 -8.45 5.78
CA GLN A 53 6.42 -8.92 4.55
C GLN A 53 7.25 -7.80 3.89
N LYS A 54 8.12 -8.18 2.96
CA LYS A 54 8.80 -7.18 2.11
C LYS A 54 7.79 -6.52 1.18
N GLY A 55 7.91 -5.20 1.02
CA GLY A 55 7.04 -4.43 0.14
C GLY A 55 7.73 -3.22 -0.47
N VAL A 56 7.06 -2.63 -1.47
CA VAL A 56 7.49 -1.40 -2.15
C VAL A 56 6.36 -0.38 -2.09
N LEU A 57 6.71 0.88 -1.83
CA LEU A 57 5.77 1.99 -1.76
C LEU A 57 5.76 2.78 -3.07
N LEU A 58 4.58 2.98 -3.66
CA LEU A 58 4.37 3.78 -4.86
C LEU A 58 3.49 4.99 -4.52
N PRO A 59 3.89 6.22 -4.90
CA PRO A 59 3.03 7.38 -4.72
C PRO A 59 1.90 7.40 -5.75
N PHE A 60 0.73 7.86 -5.34
CA PHE A 60 -0.39 8.16 -6.23
C PHE A 60 -1.00 9.51 -5.82
N GLN A 61 -1.07 10.45 -6.76
CA GLN A 61 -1.58 11.79 -6.48
C GLN A 61 -2.71 12.15 -7.44
N PHE A 62 -3.95 12.15 -6.96
CA PHE A 62 -5.09 12.59 -7.77
C PHE A 62 -5.13 14.11 -7.89
N ASN A 63 -4.96 14.81 -6.75
CA ASN A 63 -4.84 16.27 -6.68
C ASN A 63 -4.06 16.67 -5.41
N ASP A 64 -4.08 17.96 -5.06
CA ASP A 64 -3.45 18.54 -3.87
C ASP A 64 -4.10 18.13 -2.53
N THR A 65 -5.37 17.74 -2.55
CA THR A 65 -6.13 17.31 -1.36
C THR A 65 -6.24 15.79 -1.20
N GLN A 66 -6.05 15.04 -2.30
CA GLN A 66 -6.19 13.59 -2.38
C GLN A 66 -4.90 12.99 -2.94
N ALA A 67 -3.98 12.70 -2.03
CA ALA A 67 -2.75 11.96 -2.28
C ALA A 67 -2.70 10.69 -1.42
N TYR A 68 -2.09 9.65 -1.98
CA TYR A 68 -2.04 8.31 -1.40
C TYR A 68 -0.64 7.72 -1.55
N ILE A 69 -0.30 6.83 -0.63
CA ILE A 69 0.81 5.90 -0.80
C ILE A 69 0.22 4.50 -0.97
N LEU A 70 0.66 3.81 -2.02
CA LEU A 70 0.28 2.44 -2.34
C LEU A 70 1.38 1.52 -1.85
N GLU A 71 1.07 0.61 -0.93
CA GLU A 71 1.99 -0.42 -0.47
C GLU A 71 1.72 -1.70 -1.25
N PHE A 72 2.70 -2.12 -2.05
CA PHE A 72 2.68 -3.42 -2.70
C PHE A 72 3.43 -4.42 -1.82
N THR A 73 2.76 -5.52 -1.51
CA THR A 73 3.34 -6.71 -0.86
C THR A 73 3.05 -7.93 -1.73
N ASP A 74 3.46 -9.12 -1.29
CA ASP A 74 3.24 -10.36 -2.03
C ASP A 74 1.74 -10.57 -2.32
N GLY A 75 1.33 -10.41 -3.57
CA GLY A 75 -0.05 -10.64 -3.99
C GLY A 75 -1.09 -9.62 -3.51
N TYR A 76 -0.71 -8.52 -2.85
CA TYR A 76 -1.66 -7.53 -2.31
C TYR A 76 -1.19 -6.07 -2.46
N ILE A 77 -2.15 -5.15 -2.56
CA ILE A 77 -1.93 -3.70 -2.40
C ILE A 77 -2.75 -3.18 -1.21
N ARG A 78 -2.13 -2.33 -0.40
CA ARG A 78 -2.75 -1.51 0.64
C ARG A 78 -2.60 -0.03 0.36
N PHE A 79 -3.47 0.76 0.96
CA PHE A 79 -3.59 2.19 0.65
C PHE A 79 -3.44 3.01 1.93
N TYR A 80 -2.66 4.09 1.83
CA TYR A 80 -2.43 5.03 2.92
C TYR A 80 -2.86 6.43 2.52
N ARG A 81 -3.48 7.15 3.46
CA ARG A 81 -3.89 8.55 3.29
C ARG A 81 -3.82 9.28 4.63
N ASN A 82 -3.48 10.57 4.61
CA ASN A 82 -3.48 11.45 5.79
C ASN A 82 -2.68 10.88 7.00
N GLY A 83 -1.61 10.15 6.74
CA GLY A 83 -0.79 9.54 7.80
C GLY A 83 -1.45 8.36 8.52
N GLY A 84 -2.39 7.67 7.87
CA GLY A 84 -2.99 6.43 8.34
C GLY A 84 -3.21 5.44 7.18
N ILE A 85 -3.44 4.18 7.53
CA ILE A 85 -3.88 3.15 6.59
C ILE A 85 -5.38 3.30 6.33
N ILE A 86 -5.82 3.07 5.11
CA ILE A 86 -7.25 3.08 4.77
C ILE A 86 -7.87 1.76 5.26
N GLN A 87 -9.06 1.88 5.83
CA GLN A 87 -9.81 0.77 6.39
C GLN A 87 -11.15 0.61 5.66
N GLU A 88 -11.71 -0.57 5.75
CA GLU A 88 -13.09 -0.88 5.40
C GLU A 88 -14.06 -0.27 6.44
N SER A 89 -15.35 -0.45 6.22
CA SER A 89 -16.37 0.05 7.14
C SER A 89 -16.28 -0.62 8.51
N ASP A 90 -16.51 0.17 9.56
CA ASP A 90 -16.52 -0.30 10.95
C ASP A 90 -17.59 -1.38 11.18
N VAL A 91 -17.21 -2.44 11.89
CA VAL A 91 -18.10 -3.48 12.40
C VAL A 91 -18.15 -3.39 13.92
N THR A 92 -19.36 -3.31 14.48
CA THR A 92 -19.58 -3.16 15.93
C THR A 92 -19.11 -4.39 16.71
N ILE A 93 -18.44 -4.14 17.83
CA ILE A 93 -18.08 -5.14 18.83
C ILE A 93 -19.13 -5.12 19.94
N THR A 94 -19.65 -6.28 20.31
CA THR A 94 -20.65 -6.45 21.37
C THR A 94 -20.11 -7.19 22.60
N GLY A 95 -18.87 -7.67 22.54
CA GLY A 95 -18.22 -8.34 23.66
C GLY A 95 -16.73 -8.58 23.40
N ALA A 96 -15.95 -8.63 24.47
CA ALA A 96 -14.56 -9.09 24.45
C ALA A 96 -14.26 -9.90 25.72
N THR A 97 -13.60 -11.04 25.58
CA THR A 97 -13.16 -11.85 26.73
C THR A 97 -11.81 -11.40 27.24
N THR A 98 -11.52 -11.64 28.52
CA THR A 98 -10.21 -11.40 29.15
C THR A 98 -9.46 -12.73 29.33
N ASN A 99 -9.48 -13.55 28.28
CA ASN A 99 -8.88 -14.89 28.24
C ASN A 99 -7.58 -14.86 27.42
N ASN A 100 -6.87 -15.98 27.38
CA ASN A 100 -5.77 -16.22 26.44
C ASN A 100 -6.15 -17.38 25.50
N PRO A 101 -6.52 -17.12 24.24
CA PRO A 101 -6.59 -15.82 23.55
C PRO A 101 -7.80 -14.97 23.93
N VAL A 102 -7.72 -13.66 23.65
CA VAL A 102 -8.87 -12.74 23.65
C VAL A 102 -9.80 -13.09 22.50
N VAL A 103 -11.08 -13.32 22.80
CA VAL A 103 -12.15 -13.55 21.84
C VAL A 103 -13.03 -12.30 21.76
N ILE A 104 -13.21 -11.78 20.56
CA ILE A 104 -14.12 -10.69 20.25
C ILE A 104 -15.45 -11.27 19.78
N THR A 105 -16.55 -10.73 20.30
CA THR A 105 -17.91 -10.98 19.80
C THR A 105 -18.32 -9.80 18.94
N SER A 106 -18.60 -10.07 17.66
CA SER A 106 -19.00 -9.09 16.66
C SER A 106 -19.87 -9.79 15.62
N VAL A 107 -21.16 -9.47 15.61
CA VAL A 107 -22.15 -10.19 14.80
C VAL A 107 -21.91 -9.94 13.31
N ALA A 108 -21.91 -11.01 12.52
CA ALA A 108 -21.81 -10.97 11.05
C ALA A 108 -20.64 -10.09 10.54
N HIS A 109 -19.46 -10.23 11.15
CA HIS A 109 -18.31 -9.39 10.86
C HIS A 109 -17.71 -9.58 9.45
N GLY A 110 -17.99 -10.69 8.76
CA GLY A 110 -17.53 -10.94 7.39
C GLY A 110 -16.02 -11.21 7.22
N TYR A 111 -15.23 -11.04 8.27
CA TYR A 111 -13.79 -11.33 8.27
C TYR A 111 -13.41 -12.79 8.01
N SER A 112 -12.18 -12.97 7.54
CA SER A 112 -11.48 -14.24 7.37
C SER A 112 -10.26 -14.32 8.29
N ASN A 113 -9.79 -15.54 8.59
CA ASN A 113 -8.55 -15.71 9.34
C ASN A 113 -7.38 -15.08 8.58
N GLY A 114 -6.52 -14.35 9.28
CA GLY A 114 -5.40 -13.60 8.72
C GLY A 114 -5.76 -12.20 8.21
N ASP A 115 -7.01 -11.77 8.33
CA ASP A 115 -7.37 -10.36 8.12
C ASP A 115 -6.80 -9.49 9.24
N GLU A 116 -6.27 -8.32 8.88
CA GLU A 116 -5.80 -7.33 9.85
C GLU A 116 -6.95 -6.38 10.22
N VAL A 117 -7.24 -6.30 11.52
CA VAL A 117 -8.32 -5.47 12.08
C VAL A 117 -7.78 -4.52 13.14
N THR A 118 -8.14 -3.25 13.06
CA THR A 118 -7.86 -2.27 14.12
C THR A 118 -9.08 -2.14 15.01
N ILE A 119 -8.87 -2.21 16.32
CA ILE A 119 -9.92 -2.06 17.33
C ILE A 119 -9.87 -0.65 17.92
N THR A 120 -11.02 0.01 18.01
CA THR A 120 -11.16 1.33 18.65
C THR A 120 -12.45 1.44 19.44
N GLY A 121 -12.49 2.34 20.42
CA GLY A 121 -13.73 2.69 21.14
C GLY A 121 -14.28 1.64 22.10
N VAL A 122 -13.53 0.58 22.43
CA VAL A 122 -13.93 -0.42 23.43
C VAL A 122 -13.86 0.20 24.83
N VAL A 123 -14.89 -0.01 25.64
CA VAL A 123 -14.94 0.40 27.05
C VAL A 123 -14.82 -0.85 27.94
N GLY A 124 -14.09 -0.74 29.05
CA GLY A 124 -13.65 -1.89 29.83
C GLY A 124 -12.28 -2.34 29.35
N THR A 125 -12.23 -3.23 28.35
CA THR A 125 -11.00 -3.79 27.74
C THR A 125 -10.28 -2.77 26.83
N THR A 126 -9.92 -1.63 27.41
CA THR A 126 -9.34 -0.47 26.71
C THR A 126 -7.93 -0.71 26.18
N GLU A 127 -7.24 -1.72 26.70
CA GLU A 127 -5.89 -2.14 26.29
C GLU A 127 -5.85 -2.58 24.82
N LEU A 128 -7.01 -2.91 24.26
CA LEU A 128 -7.17 -3.27 22.86
C LEU A 128 -7.19 -2.06 21.91
N ASN A 129 -7.58 -0.89 22.39
CA ASN A 129 -7.84 0.27 21.54
C ASN A 129 -6.56 0.82 20.88
N GLY A 130 -6.68 1.19 19.61
CA GLY A 130 -5.61 1.84 18.84
C GLY A 130 -4.53 0.88 18.35
N LYS A 131 -4.77 -0.43 18.44
CA LYS A 131 -3.86 -1.48 17.96
C LYS A 131 -4.50 -2.27 16.82
N THR A 132 -3.65 -2.79 15.94
CA THR A 132 -4.03 -3.71 14.86
C THR A 132 -3.71 -5.14 15.27
N TYR A 133 -4.63 -6.05 15.02
CA TYR A 133 -4.55 -7.47 15.33
C TYR A 133 -4.83 -8.31 14.09
N LEU A 134 -4.40 -9.56 14.12
CA LEU A 134 -4.84 -10.55 13.15
C LEU A 134 -6.05 -11.31 13.68
N VAL A 135 -7.00 -11.56 12.78
CA VAL A 135 -8.16 -12.41 13.03
C VAL A 135 -7.72 -13.87 13.00
N ALA A 136 -8.02 -14.61 14.06
CA ALA A 136 -7.81 -16.05 14.17
C ALA A 136 -9.09 -16.78 14.61
N ASN A 137 -9.14 -18.10 14.37
CA ASN A 137 -10.22 -18.99 14.79
C ASN A 137 -11.64 -18.41 14.59
N LYS A 138 -11.85 -17.79 13.42
CA LYS A 138 -13.10 -17.09 13.10
C LYS A 138 -14.31 -18.03 13.08
N ALA A 139 -15.38 -17.60 13.74
CA ALA A 139 -16.74 -18.10 13.61
C ALA A 139 -17.60 -17.02 12.91
N PRO A 140 -18.91 -17.19 12.74
CA PRO A 140 -19.76 -16.17 12.11
C PRO A 140 -19.87 -14.85 12.90
N ASP A 141 -19.87 -14.94 14.23
CA ASP A 141 -20.13 -13.82 15.15
C ASP A 141 -19.00 -13.59 16.18
N THR A 142 -17.91 -14.35 16.06
CA THR A 142 -16.78 -14.26 16.99
C THR A 142 -15.46 -14.53 16.29
N PHE A 143 -14.39 -13.94 16.79
CA PHE A 143 -13.02 -14.24 16.35
C PHE A 143 -12.02 -14.02 17.47
N GLU A 144 -10.89 -14.69 17.39
CA GLU A 144 -9.77 -14.55 18.31
C GLU A 144 -8.76 -13.53 17.78
N LEU A 145 -8.01 -12.89 18.68
CA LEU A 145 -6.95 -11.95 18.34
C LEU A 145 -5.57 -12.58 18.48
N THR A 146 -4.74 -12.41 17.45
CA THR A 146 -3.30 -12.66 17.53
C THR A 146 -2.51 -11.40 17.16
N ASP A 147 -1.24 -11.35 17.57
CA ASP A 147 -0.29 -10.36 17.07
C ASP A 147 0.11 -10.68 15.61
N ILE A 148 0.97 -9.83 15.03
CA ILE A 148 1.46 -9.97 13.66
C ILE A 148 2.34 -11.22 13.46
N ASP A 149 2.92 -11.74 14.54
CA ASP A 149 3.78 -12.92 14.56
C ASP A 149 2.98 -14.21 14.83
N GLY A 150 1.66 -14.10 15.02
CA GLY A 150 0.73 -15.21 15.24
C GLY A 150 0.60 -15.65 16.70
N ASN A 151 1.16 -14.93 17.67
CA ASN A 151 0.96 -15.23 19.08
C ASN A 151 -0.40 -14.71 19.56
N ASN A 152 -1.05 -15.48 20.41
CA ASN A 152 -2.31 -15.08 21.03
C ASN A 152 -2.17 -13.77 21.80
N ILE A 153 -3.15 -12.90 21.66
CA ILE A 153 -3.29 -11.75 22.56
C ILE A 153 -3.81 -12.27 23.89
N ASP A 154 -2.96 -12.19 24.92
CA ASP A 154 -3.31 -12.56 26.28
C ASP A 154 -4.09 -11.43 26.96
N GLY A 155 -5.37 -11.66 27.21
CA GLY A 155 -6.24 -10.73 27.93
C GLY A 155 -6.25 -10.92 29.44
N THR A 156 -5.41 -11.83 29.97
CA THR A 156 -5.33 -12.08 31.41
C THR A 156 -4.87 -10.81 32.13
N GLY A 157 -5.74 -10.25 32.96
CA GLY A 157 -5.48 -9.00 33.67
C GLY A 157 -5.97 -7.74 32.96
N PHE A 158 -6.58 -7.86 31.78
CA PHE A 158 -7.32 -6.74 31.19
C PHE A 158 -8.58 -6.43 32.00
N THR A 159 -9.03 -5.18 31.93
CA THR A 159 -10.32 -4.81 32.50
C THR A 159 -11.45 -5.45 31.70
N ALA A 160 -12.45 -6.00 32.39
CA ALA A 160 -13.58 -6.66 31.75
C ALA A 160 -14.35 -5.71 30.81
N TYR A 161 -14.71 -6.19 29.63
CA TYR A 161 -15.52 -5.46 28.66
C TYR A 161 -16.84 -5.00 29.29
N THR A 162 -17.22 -3.75 29.02
CA THR A 162 -18.50 -3.19 29.47
C THR A 162 -19.41 -2.80 28.33
N SER A 163 -18.90 -2.11 27.30
CA SER A 163 -19.68 -1.66 26.16
C SER A 163 -18.81 -1.10 25.04
N GLY A 164 -19.45 -0.78 23.91
CA GLY A 164 -18.83 -0.08 22.79
C GLY A 164 -17.81 -0.93 22.04
N GLY A 165 -17.02 -0.26 21.22
CA GLY A 165 -16.02 -0.91 20.38
C GLY A 165 -16.47 -1.08 18.94
N VAL A 166 -15.55 -0.78 18.04
CA VAL A 166 -15.64 -1.16 16.64
C VAL A 166 -14.34 -1.82 16.22
N SER A 167 -14.45 -2.73 15.27
CA SER A 167 -13.33 -3.30 14.53
C SER A 167 -13.41 -2.83 13.09
N ALA A 168 -12.28 -2.44 12.51
CA ALA A 168 -12.20 -2.04 11.12
C ALA A 168 -11.09 -2.83 10.43
N LYS A 169 -11.45 -3.57 9.37
CA LYS A 169 -10.48 -4.31 8.56
C LYS A 169 -9.64 -3.34 7.73
N THR A 170 -8.34 -3.60 7.62
CA THR A 170 -7.45 -2.90 6.70
C THR A 170 -7.92 -3.10 5.25
N TYR A 171 -8.12 -2.01 4.51
CA TYR A 171 -8.53 -2.07 3.12
C TYR A 171 -7.37 -2.52 2.22
N GLU A 172 -7.56 -3.64 1.54
CA GLU A 172 -6.58 -4.21 0.62
C GLU A 172 -7.25 -4.83 -0.61
N ILE A 173 -6.50 -4.88 -1.72
CA ILE A 173 -6.93 -5.56 -2.94
C ILE A 173 -5.87 -6.56 -3.39
N THR A 174 -6.29 -7.65 -4.01
CA THR A 174 -5.40 -8.67 -4.56
C THR A 174 -4.67 -8.16 -5.80
N THR A 175 -3.42 -8.59 -5.97
CA THR A 175 -2.61 -8.36 -7.17
C THR A 175 -1.93 -9.66 -7.61
N PRO A 176 -1.49 -9.74 -8.87
CA PRO A 176 -0.73 -10.90 -9.31
C PRO A 176 0.75 -10.82 -8.92
N TYR A 177 1.25 -9.70 -8.42
CA TYR A 177 2.69 -9.46 -8.32
C TYR A 177 3.31 -10.19 -7.13
N ALA A 178 4.27 -11.06 -7.41
CA ALA A 178 5.06 -11.71 -6.37
C ALA A 178 6.07 -10.74 -5.75
N VAL A 179 6.43 -11.00 -4.49
CA VAL A 179 7.41 -10.22 -3.71
C VAL A 179 8.75 -10.01 -4.44
N THR A 180 9.19 -11.00 -5.22
CA THR A 180 10.45 -10.97 -5.99
C THR A 180 10.45 -9.94 -7.11
N ASP A 181 9.26 -9.58 -7.61
CA ASP A 181 9.09 -8.75 -8.79
C ASP A 181 8.72 -7.30 -8.45
N LEU A 182 8.45 -7.00 -7.18
CA LEU A 182 7.97 -5.68 -6.74
C LEU A 182 8.95 -4.54 -7.07
N TYR A 183 10.25 -4.77 -6.97
CA TYR A 183 11.27 -3.76 -7.30
C TYR A 183 11.38 -3.46 -8.81
N GLN A 184 10.84 -4.35 -9.65
CA GLN A 184 10.85 -4.20 -11.10
C GLN A 184 9.59 -3.50 -11.62
N LEU A 185 8.62 -3.22 -10.74
CA LEU A 185 7.42 -2.49 -11.13
C LEU A 185 7.82 -1.13 -11.75
N ARG A 186 7.18 -0.83 -12.87
CA ARG A 186 7.19 0.50 -13.50
C ARG A 186 5.76 0.97 -13.58
N TYR A 187 5.56 2.27 -13.45
CA TYR A 187 4.23 2.83 -13.38
C TYR A 187 4.15 4.19 -14.06
N ALA A 188 2.97 4.49 -14.57
CA ALA A 188 2.62 5.80 -15.10
C ALA A 188 1.20 6.13 -14.67
N GLN A 189 1.02 7.28 -14.03
CA GLN A 189 -0.27 7.74 -13.56
C GLN A 189 -0.88 8.73 -14.56
N ASN A 190 -2.19 8.64 -14.76
CA ASN A 190 -3.02 9.63 -15.44
C ASN A 190 -4.33 9.79 -14.67
N ALA A 191 -4.48 10.93 -13.97
CA ALA A 191 -5.64 11.22 -13.12
C ALA A 191 -5.95 10.05 -12.16
N ASP A 192 -7.15 9.48 -12.24
CA ASP A 192 -7.61 8.37 -11.38
C ASP A 192 -7.04 7.00 -11.75
N VAL A 193 -6.20 6.91 -12.78
CA VAL A 193 -5.69 5.64 -13.30
C VAL A 193 -4.18 5.56 -13.15
N LEU A 194 -3.73 4.45 -12.58
CA LEU A 194 -2.32 4.05 -12.57
C LEU A 194 -2.13 2.82 -13.46
N TYR A 195 -1.30 2.96 -14.49
CA TYR A 195 -0.84 1.85 -15.31
C TYR A 195 0.42 1.27 -14.68
N ILE A 196 0.44 -0.06 -14.50
CA ILE A 196 1.55 -0.77 -13.86
C ILE A 196 2.05 -1.83 -14.85
N THR A 197 3.36 -1.85 -15.06
CA THR A 197 4.04 -2.79 -15.94
C THR A 197 5.16 -3.51 -15.20
N ASN A 198 5.34 -4.78 -15.59
CA ASN A 198 6.44 -5.63 -15.15
C ASN A 198 6.74 -6.61 -16.28
N ARG A 199 8.00 -7.04 -16.45
CA ARG A 199 8.42 -7.92 -17.55
C ARG A 199 7.72 -9.28 -17.55
N GLY A 200 7.31 -9.80 -16.39
CA GLY A 200 6.69 -11.11 -16.24
C GLY A 200 5.15 -11.13 -16.21
N TYR A 201 4.50 -9.97 -16.29
CA TYR A 201 3.06 -9.85 -16.02
C TYR A 201 2.37 -9.03 -17.10
N ASP A 202 1.09 -9.36 -17.35
CA ASP A 202 0.22 -8.49 -18.14
C ASP A 202 0.15 -7.10 -17.52
N ILE A 203 0.08 -6.08 -18.38
CA ILE A 203 -0.10 -4.70 -17.96
C ILE A 203 -1.38 -4.61 -17.14
N LYS A 204 -1.28 -4.02 -15.95
CA LYS A 204 -2.45 -3.78 -15.09
C LYS A 204 -2.82 -2.32 -15.07
N LYS A 205 -4.12 -2.08 -14.94
CA LYS A 205 -4.75 -0.79 -14.77
C LYS A 205 -5.39 -0.77 -13.38
N LEU A 206 -4.80 -0.02 -12.47
CA LEU A 206 -5.36 0.28 -11.16
C LEU A 206 -6.19 1.57 -11.29
N THR A 207 -7.47 1.51 -10.94
CA THR A 207 -8.40 2.65 -11.04
C THR A 207 -8.97 2.98 -9.67
N ARG A 208 -8.92 4.26 -9.31
CA ARG A 208 -9.55 4.80 -8.11
C ARG A 208 -10.96 5.32 -8.42
N THR A 209 -11.92 5.01 -7.55
CA THR A 209 -13.28 5.57 -7.62
C THR A 209 -13.68 6.26 -6.31
N ASP A 210 -13.11 5.84 -5.18
CA ASP A 210 -13.25 6.49 -3.87
C ASP A 210 -11.99 6.25 -3.03
N HIS A 211 -11.97 6.68 -1.77
CA HIS A 211 -10.89 6.46 -0.82
C HIS A 211 -10.63 4.97 -0.55
N ASN A 212 -11.69 4.18 -0.37
CA ASN A 212 -11.66 2.74 -0.15
C ASN A 212 -12.28 1.95 -1.32
N ALA A 213 -12.24 2.49 -2.53
CA ALA A 213 -12.79 1.84 -3.72
C ALA A 213 -11.79 1.90 -4.89
N TRP A 214 -10.98 0.86 -4.98
CA TRP A 214 -9.92 0.67 -5.96
C TRP A 214 -10.13 -0.64 -6.70
N THR A 215 -9.85 -0.63 -8.01
CA THR A 215 -10.00 -1.80 -8.87
C THR A 215 -8.74 -2.05 -9.69
N LEU A 216 -8.20 -3.26 -9.59
CA LEU A 216 -7.10 -3.71 -10.44
C LEU A 216 -7.66 -4.56 -11.57
N SER A 217 -7.43 -4.14 -12.81
CA SER A 217 -7.89 -4.83 -14.01
C SER A 217 -6.74 -5.06 -14.99
N SER A 218 -6.85 -6.06 -15.86
CA SER A 218 -5.93 -6.18 -16.99
C SER A 218 -6.18 -5.05 -17.98
N PHE A 219 -5.11 -4.44 -18.47
CA PHE A 219 -5.21 -3.46 -19.54
C PHE A 219 -5.62 -4.15 -20.84
N SER A 220 -6.69 -3.66 -21.45
CA SER A 220 -7.07 -3.98 -22.83
C SER A 220 -6.76 -2.78 -23.71
N ARG A 221 -6.17 -3.02 -24.88
CA ARG A 221 -6.00 -1.97 -25.88
C ARG A 221 -7.39 -1.59 -26.39
N THR A 222 -7.76 -0.32 -26.30
CA THR A 222 -8.90 0.21 -27.06
C THR A 222 -8.69 -0.14 -28.53
N ALA A 223 -9.77 -0.53 -29.24
CA ALA A 223 -9.75 -1.07 -30.60
C ALA A 223 -8.61 -0.52 -31.45
N ASP A 224 -7.84 -1.43 -32.05
CA ASP A 224 -6.71 -1.06 -32.91
C ASP A 224 -7.20 -0.04 -33.94
N LYS A 225 -6.49 1.08 -34.05
CA LYS A 225 -6.80 2.11 -35.06
C LYS A 225 -6.65 1.53 -36.47
N PHE A 226 -5.96 0.40 -36.60
CA PHE A 226 -5.92 -0.42 -37.79
C PHE A 226 -6.93 -1.57 -37.65
N PRO A 227 -8.02 -1.60 -38.42
CA PRO A 227 -8.95 -2.71 -38.38
C PRO A 227 -8.21 -4.01 -38.76
N ALA A 228 -8.11 -4.95 -37.81
CA ALA A 228 -7.54 -6.25 -38.08
C ALA A 228 -8.30 -6.89 -39.25
N LYS A 229 -7.59 -7.24 -40.33
CA LYS A 229 -8.18 -7.95 -41.48
C LYS A 229 -8.16 -9.44 -41.17
N THR A 230 -9.33 -10.05 -41.15
CA THR A 230 -9.45 -11.50 -40.97
C THR A 230 -8.95 -12.22 -42.23
N ILE A 231 -7.97 -13.11 -42.06
CA ILE A 231 -7.57 -14.06 -43.10
C ILE A 231 -8.71 -15.07 -43.25
N THR A 232 -9.24 -15.21 -44.46
CA THR A 232 -10.35 -16.13 -44.77
C THR A 232 -9.88 -17.44 -45.39
N GLY A 233 -8.59 -17.55 -45.76
CA GLY A 233 -8.03 -18.79 -46.28
C GLY A 233 -6.55 -18.68 -46.64
N ALA A 234 -5.91 -19.85 -46.75
CA ALA A 234 -4.55 -20.03 -47.25
C ALA A 234 -4.51 -21.28 -48.16
N THR A 235 -3.93 -21.18 -49.35
CA THR A 235 -3.83 -22.33 -50.27
C THR A 235 -2.60 -23.18 -49.95
N VAL A 236 -2.70 -24.51 -50.06
CA VAL A 236 -1.54 -25.41 -50.03
C VAL A 236 -0.93 -25.53 -51.44
N ALA A 237 -0.47 -24.40 -51.98
CA ALA A 237 0.13 -24.30 -53.32
C ALA A 237 1.52 -23.65 -53.25
N ASN A 238 2.31 -23.75 -54.32
CA ASN A 238 3.56 -23.02 -54.48
C ASN A 238 3.44 -22.01 -55.64
N PRO A 239 3.32 -20.70 -55.37
CA PRO A 239 3.35 -20.05 -54.06
C PRO A 239 2.03 -20.16 -53.28
N VAL A 240 2.11 -20.01 -51.97
CA VAL A 240 0.93 -19.94 -51.09
C VAL A 240 0.22 -18.61 -51.33
N VAL A 241 -1.08 -18.67 -51.58
CA VAL A 241 -1.97 -17.51 -51.69
C VAL A 241 -2.77 -17.38 -50.40
N ILE A 242 -2.74 -16.18 -49.80
CA ILE A 242 -3.55 -15.81 -48.64
C ILE A 242 -4.73 -14.98 -49.12
N THR A 243 -5.94 -15.37 -48.75
CA THR A 243 -7.17 -14.59 -49.02
C THR A 243 -7.63 -13.86 -47.77
N SER A 244 -8.06 -12.60 -47.93
CA SER A 244 -8.70 -11.81 -46.86
C SER A 244 -9.88 -10.99 -47.42
N VAL A 245 -10.77 -10.54 -46.54
CA VAL A 245 -12.04 -9.85 -46.92
C VAL A 245 -11.82 -8.50 -47.64
N ALA A 246 -10.61 -7.93 -47.63
CA ALA A 246 -10.26 -6.77 -48.44
C ALA A 246 -8.72 -6.63 -48.61
N HIS A 247 -8.22 -6.73 -49.84
CA HIS A 247 -6.81 -6.50 -50.20
C HIS A 247 -6.49 -5.01 -50.50
N GLY A 248 -7.24 -4.07 -49.92
CA GLY A 248 -7.09 -2.66 -50.19
C GLY A 248 -6.02 -2.01 -49.32
N TYR A 249 -4.77 -2.03 -49.76
CA TYR A 249 -3.90 -0.86 -49.54
C TYR A 249 -4.16 0.07 -50.72
N SER A 250 -4.96 1.12 -50.51
CA SER A 250 -4.94 2.30 -51.37
C SER A 250 -3.77 3.19 -50.97
#